data_AF-A0A3M2CCF1-F1
#
_entry.id   AF-A0A3M2CCF1-F1
#
_cell.length_a   1.000
_cell.length_b   1.000
_cell.length_c   1.000
_cell.angle_alpha   90.00
_cell.angle_beta   90.00
_cell.angle_gamma   90.00
#
_symmetry.space_group_name_H-M   'P 1'
#
loop_
_entity.id
_entity.type
_entity.pdbx_description
1 polymer ?
#
loop_
_entity_poly.entity_id
_entity_poly.type
_entity_poly.pdbx_seq_one_letter_code
_entity_poly.pdbx_strand_id
1 'polypeptide(L)' 'MAVLSDTEIRELIPIEPFADGRRRPGRVSFGLSSYGYDVRVGSRFKIFTPT' A
#
# COMPACT_ATOMS: atom_id res chain seq x y z
N MET A 1 -14.62 12.68 8.26
CA MET A 1 -13.96 12.34 7.00
C MET A 1 -14.31 10.89 6.69
N ALA A 2 -14.77 10.59 5.47
CA ALA A 2 -15.13 9.23 5.09
C ALA A 2 -13.89 8.43 4.64
N VAL A 3 -14.00 7.10 4.61
CA VAL A 3 -13.00 6.22 3.97
C VAL A 3 -13.22 6.26 2.47
N LEU A 4 -12.16 6.48 1.69
CA LEU A 4 -12.20 6.55 0.23
C LEU A 4 -12.29 5.15 -0.38
N SER A 5 -13.09 5.01 -1.43
CA SER A 5 -13.15 3.83 -2.30
C SER A 5 -11.91 3.73 -3.20
N ASP A 6 -11.71 2.57 -3.81
CA ASP A 6 -10.65 2.33 -4.78
C ASP A 6 -10.61 3.36 -5.92
N THR A 7 -11.77 3.74 -6.44
CA THR A 7 -11.93 4.73 -7.52
C THR A 7 -11.47 6.11 -7.05
N GLU A 8 -11.92 6.53 -5.87
CA GLU A 8 -11.53 7.82 -5.28
C GLU A 8 -10.03 7.85 -4.94
N ILE A 9 -9.48 6.76 -4.41
CA ILE A 9 -8.04 6.65 -4.13
C ILE A 9 -7.22 6.79 -5.42
N ARG A 10 -7.65 6.13 -6.50
CA ARG A 10 -6.96 6.16 -7.80
C ARG A 10 -6.96 7.56 -8.42
N GLU A 11 -8.06 8.29 -8.32
CA GLU A 11 -8.23 9.58 -9.01
C GLU A 11 -7.76 10.78 -8.19
N LEU A 12 -7.95 10.74 -6.87
CA LEU A 12 -7.76 11.92 -6.01
C LEU A 12 -6.44 11.90 -5.24
N ILE A 13 -5.82 10.72 -5.05
CA ILE A 13 -4.64 10.58 -4.18
C ILE A 13 -3.38 10.36 -5.03
N PRO A 14 -2.42 11.29 -5.02
CA PRO A 14 -1.16 11.11 -5.72
C PRO A 14 -0.26 10.12 -4.96
N ILE A 15 -0.08 8.92 -5.52
CA ILE A 15 0.81 7.88 -5.00
C ILE A 15 1.84 7.56 -6.08
N GLU A 16 3.14 7.67 -5.75
CA GLU A 16 4.23 7.37 -6.68
C GLU A 16 5.29 6.48 -6.01
N PRO A 17 5.62 5.31 -6.59
CA PRO A 17 4.96 4.66 -7.72
C PRO A 17 3.59 4.06 -7.35
N PHE A 18 2.59 4.24 -8.21
CA PHE A 18 1.28 3.62 -8.09
C PHE A 18 1.31 2.14 -8.51
N ALA A 19 0.57 1.29 -7.80
CA ALA A 19 0.41 -0.13 -8.10
C ALA A 19 -1.06 -0.54 -8.01
N ASP A 20 -1.59 -1.08 -9.11
CA ASP A 20 -2.89 -1.74 -9.09
C ASP A 20 -2.86 -2.98 -8.18
N GLY A 21 -3.98 -3.22 -7.48
CA GLY A 21 -4.17 -4.42 -6.69
C GLY A 21 -4.19 -5.67 -7.57
N ARG A 22 -3.17 -6.52 -7.46
CA ARG A 22 -3.15 -7.83 -8.13
C ARG A 22 -2.87 -8.93 -7.12
N ARG A 23 -3.68 -9.98 -7.14
CA ARG A 23 -3.43 -11.21 -6.38
C ARG A 23 -2.12 -11.85 -6.82
N ARG A 24 -1.25 -12.17 -5.87
CA ARG A 24 0.04 -12.82 -6.09
C ARG A 24 0.12 -14.09 -5.24
N PRO A 25 -0.19 -15.28 -5.80
CA PRO A 25 -0.11 -16.52 -5.05
C PRO A 25 1.27 -16.74 -4.43
N GLY A 26 1.30 -17.13 -3.16
CA GLY A 26 2.54 -17.39 -2.42
C GLY A 26 3.37 -16.15 -2.06
N ARG A 27 2.83 -14.93 -2.23
CA ARG A 27 3.49 -13.68 -1.87
C ARG A 27 2.53 -12.73 -1.16
N VAL A 28 3.07 -11.83 -0.33
CA VAL A 28 2.31 -10.72 0.25
C VAL A 28 1.86 -9.79 -0.89
N SER A 29 0.55 -9.55 -0.99
CA SER A 29 -0.02 -8.60 -1.96
C SER A 29 0.23 -7.16 -1.55
N PHE A 30 0.13 -6.24 -2.51
CA PHE A 30 0.19 -4.80 -2.28
C PHE A 30 -0.56 -4.06 -3.39
N GLY A 31 -0.80 -2.76 -3.21
CA GLY A 31 -1.49 -1.89 -4.16
C GLY A 31 -2.93 -1.58 -3.76
N LEU A 32 -3.70 -1.06 -4.73
CA LEU A 32 -5.09 -0.64 -4.54
C LEU A 32 -5.99 -1.80 -4.05
N SER A 33 -6.84 -1.51 -3.07
CA SER A 33 -7.88 -2.38 -2.53
C SER A 33 -9.20 -1.61 -2.45
N SER A 34 -10.33 -2.29 -2.24
CA SER A 34 -11.68 -1.72 -2.38
C SER A 34 -11.91 -0.41 -1.61
N TYR A 35 -11.29 -0.25 -0.44
CA TYR A 35 -11.35 0.95 0.39
C TYR A 35 -10.01 1.26 1.06
N GLY A 36 -8.91 1.02 0.33
CA GLY A 36 -7.57 1.20 0.89
C GLY A 36 -6.45 0.97 -0.12
N TYR A 37 -5.22 1.15 0.35
CA TYR A 37 -4.03 0.94 -0.46
C TYR A 37 -2.93 0.29 0.37
N ASP A 38 -2.55 -0.92 0.00
CA ASP A 38 -1.52 -1.69 0.69
C ASP A 38 -0.14 -1.20 0.24
N VAL A 39 0.58 -0.51 1.13
CA VAL A 39 1.92 0.02 0.85
C VAL A 39 3.00 -1.06 0.96
N ARG A 40 4.11 -0.86 0.26
CA ARG A 40 5.32 -1.68 0.40
C ARG A 40 6.30 -1.04 1.38
N VAL A 41 7.02 -1.87 2.13
CA VAL A 41 8.15 -1.44 2.94
C VAL A 41 9.45 -1.44 2.11
N GLY A 42 10.29 -0.43 2.32
CA GLY A 42 11.63 -0.37 1.72
C GLY A 42 12.58 -1.38 2.35
N SER A 43 13.80 -1.49 1.82
CA SER A 43 14.82 -2.44 2.30
C SER A 43 15.70 -1.91 3.44
N ARG A 44 15.51 -0.66 3.87
CA ARG A 44 16.31 -0.04 4.94
C ARG A 44 15.55 -0.09 6.25
N PHE A 45 16.09 -0.80 7.22
CA PHE A 45 15.49 -0.99 8.54
C PHE A 45 16.41 -0.47 9.63
N LYS A 46 15.82 0.08 10.70
CA LYS A 46 16.53 0.41 11.94
C LYS A 46 16.14 -0.62 13.00
N ILE A 47 17.13 -1.38 13.47
CA ILE A 47 16.93 -2.41 14.48
C ILE A 47 17.38 -1.84 15.82
N PHE A 48 16.47 -1.82 16.80
CA PHE A 48 16.76 -1.36 18.15
C PHE A 48 17.27 -2.54 18.99
N THR A 49 18.27 -2.29 19.83
CA THR A 49 18.82 -3.26 20.78
C THR A 49 18.69 -2.70 22.20
N PRO A 50 18.51 -3.56 23.22
CA PRO A 50 18.60 -3.12 24.61
C PRO A 50 19.98 -2.49 24.88
N THR A 51 20.00 -1.37 25.59
CA THR A 51 21.19 -0.80 26.22
C THR A 51 21.48 -1.47 27.54
#